data_AF-A0A8T5HZ93-F1
#
_entry.id   AF-A0A8T5HZ93-F1
#
_cell.length_a   1.000
_cell.length_b   1.000
_cell.length_c   1.000
_cell.angle_alpha   90.00
_cell.angle_beta   90.00
_cell.angle_gamma   90.00
#
_symmetry.space_group_name_H-M   'P 1'
#
loop_
_entity.id
_entity.type
_entity.pdbx_description
1 polymer ?
#
loop_
_entity_poly.entity_id
_entity_poly.type
_entity_poly.pdbx_seq_one_letter_code
_entity_poly.pdbx_strand_id
1 'polypeptide(L)'
;MEELRKNIKLERDSMSNNEVILKSKQIKERILTFSLFNQSNSIMFYYQKGNEVNLNGLMSSQLNHQKRKIILPKTNKDDFSMKSYQINNLSEDLENGAFGIMEPKKDCLEINKEQIDLVFVPGVAFDLAGNRLGHGLGYYDRFLEDFNGIKVGVAYDFQIVDSIKVKSHDVPMDYVITEKRVIKTNREQNKMGQLLSGKELSEKILTALKEKVEILENKPTLAIVSVGEDLASKIYIKKKLKIAEKIGVKARHYKLNEETKEEELLGLIEKLNKDDNVDGFIVQLPLPKQINENKVINSINPRKDVDGFHPINMGKIFLEIFEEETDMIPATPYGIMKIIEYYNLDLEGKKVVIVGKSNIVGKPIAQLMLMKNATVTIAHKKTNNLAEHTKDADIIVVAVGKEKLITADMVKEGVIVIDVGMNRTEEGKIVGDVDFENVKEKASLITPVPGGVGPMTVTMLLYNLVKTKITMRKVSNEEDKSL
;
A
#
# COMPACT_ATOMS: atom_id res chain seq x y z
N MET A 1 -8.86 -20.28 23.94
CA MET A 1 -9.94 -20.02 22.95
C MET A 1 -11.33 -20.16 23.54
N GLU A 2 -11.64 -21.20 24.31
CA GLU A 2 -12.96 -21.31 24.97
C GLU A 2 -13.20 -20.21 26.01
N GLU A 3 -12.19 -19.89 26.82
CA GLU A 3 -12.24 -18.79 27.77
C GLU A 3 -12.43 -17.43 27.09
N LEU A 4 -11.65 -17.14 26.06
CA LEU A 4 -11.83 -15.93 25.23
C LEU A 4 -13.24 -15.84 24.64
N ARG A 5 -13.76 -16.94 24.09
CA ARG A 5 -15.12 -17.02 23.56
C ARG A 5 -16.16 -16.72 24.64
N LYS A 6 -15.97 -17.23 25.86
CA LYS A 6 -16.87 -17.01 27.00
C LYS A 6 -16.84 -15.55 27.43
N ASN A 7 -15.67 -14.96 27.60
CA ASN A 7 -15.51 -13.59 28.08
C ASN A 7 -16.13 -12.56 27.13
N ILE A 8 -15.83 -12.66 25.82
CA ILE A 8 -16.39 -11.73 24.83
C ILE A 8 -17.90 -11.87 24.70
N LYS A 9 -18.43 -13.11 24.79
CA LYS A 9 -19.88 -13.32 24.81
C LYS A 9 -20.53 -12.69 26.03
N LEU A 10 -19.95 -12.88 27.22
CA LEU A 10 -20.48 -12.26 28.44
C LEU A 10 -20.49 -10.74 28.34
N GLU A 11 -19.43 -10.13 27.81
CA GLU A 11 -19.36 -8.68 27.58
C GLU A 11 -20.45 -8.23 26.59
N ARG A 12 -20.59 -8.91 25.45
CA ARG A 12 -21.62 -8.63 24.45
C ARG A 12 -23.04 -8.78 25.01
N ASP A 13 -23.30 -9.87 25.72
CA ASP A 13 -24.62 -10.19 26.26
C ASP A 13 -24.97 -9.28 27.47
N SER A 14 -23.98 -8.64 28.09
CA SER A 14 -24.17 -7.63 29.14
C SER A 14 -24.54 -6.24 28.62
N MET A 15 -24.37 -5.96 27.32
CA MET A 15 -24.73 -4.67 26.73
C MET A 15 -26.24 -4.41 26.85
N SER A 16 -26.58 -3.17 27.16
CA SER A 16 -27.97 -2.71 27.17
C SER A 16 -28.54 -2.62 25.76
N ASN A 17 -29.87 -2.69 25.64
CA ASN A 17 -30.56 -2.52 24.35
C ASN A 17 -30.19 -1.19 23.67
N ASN A 18 -30.01 -0.11 24.44
CA ASN A 18 -29.63 1.19 23.90
C ASN A 18 -28.23 1.19 23.28
N GLU A 19 -27.27 0.52 23.93
CA GLU A 19 -25.91 0.37 23.39
C GLU A 19 -25.90 -0.44 22.10
N VAL A 20 -26.63 -1.57 22.08
CA VAL A 20 -26.78 -2.40 20.89
C VAL A 20 -27.36 -1.59 19.72
N ILE A 21 -28.42 -0.81 19.96
CA ILE A 21 -29.06 0.05 18.95
C ILE A 21 -28.07 1.11 18.44
N LEU A 22 -27.40 1.83 19.34
CA LEU A 22 -26.49 2.91 19.00
C LEU A 22 -25.30 2.41 18.18
N LYS A 23 -24.60 1.39 18.68
CA LYS A 23 -23.43 0.83 18.00
C LYS A 23 -23.81 0.19 16.66
N SER A 24 -24.94 -0.52 16.59
CA SER A 24 -25.43 -1.08 15.32
C SER A 24 -25.78 0.02 14.31
N LYS A 25 -26.31 1.17 14.75
CA LYS A 25 -26.55 2.32 13.88
C LYS A 25 -25.25 2.85 13.29
N GLN A 26 -24.22 3.06 14.11
CA GLN A 26 -22.90 3.53 13.66
C GLN A 26 -22.24 2.56 12.67
N ILE A 27 -22.36 1.25 12.91
CA ILE A 27 -21.86 0.22 11.98
C ILE A 27 -22.61 0.30 10.65
N LYS A 28 -23.94 0.42 10.65
CA LYS A 28 -24.74 0.55 9.41
C LYS A 28 -24.38 1.80 8.61
N GLU A 29 -24.21 2.94 9.27
CA GLU A 29 -23.74 4.18 8.63
C GLU A 29 -22.37 3.98 7.96
N ARG A 30 -21.47 3.28 8.63
CA ARG A 30 -20.15 2.93 8.07
C ARG A 30 -20.25 2.00 6.86
N ILE A 31 -21.12 0.99 6.92
CA ILE A 31 -21.40 0.10 5.78
C ILE A 31 -21.94 0.90 4.59
N LEU A 32 -22.82 1.88 4.80
CA LEU A 32 -23.35 2.71 3.71
C LEU A 32 -22.25 3.53 3.01
N THR A 33 -21.19 3.92 3.74
CA THR A 33 -20.02 4.61 3.16
C THR A 33 -18.98 3.67 2.54
N PHE A 34 -19.13 2.36 2.71
CA PHE A 34 -18.16 1.37 2.23
C PHE A 34 -18.31 1.15 0.72
N SER A 35 -17.28 1.50 -0.07
CA SER A 35 -17.34 1.48 -1.54
C SER A 35 -17.69 0.12 -2.12
N LEU A 36 -17.13 -0.96 -1.56
CA LEU A 36 -17.38 -2.33 -2.01
C LEU A 36 -18.83 -2.75 -1.80
N PHE A 37 -19.45 -2.36 -0.66
CA PHE A 37 -20.89 -2.55 -0.45
C PHE A 37 -21.72 -1.82 -1.50
N ASN A 38 -21.27 -0.64 -1.96
CA ASN A 38 -22.00 0.13 -2.96
C ASN A 38 -21.90 -0.43 -4.38
N GLN A 39 -20.84 -1.19 -4.67
CA GLN A 39 -20.57 -1.83 -5.97
C GLN A 39 -21.21 -3.22 -6.09
N SER A 40 -21.55 -3.87 -4.97
CA SER A 40 -22.17 -5.20 -4.95
C SER A 40 -23.65 -5.16 -5.36
N ASN A 41 -24.03 -6.06 -6.27
CA ASN A 41 -25.40 -6.26 -6.73
C ASN A 41 -26.10 -7.42 -6.00
N SER A 42 -25.34 -8.39 -5.48
CA SER A 42 -25.85 -9.48 -4.64
C SER A 42 -25.17 -9.50 -3.28
N ILE A 43 -25.96 -9.32 -2.22
CA ILE A 43 -25.44 -9.14 -0.86
C ILE A 43 -26.11 -10.13 0.08
N MET A 44 -25.28 -10.95 0.72
CA MET A 44 -25.71 -11.88 1.75
C MET A 44 -25.55 -11.26 3.13
N PHE A 45 -26.66 -11.19 3.86
CA PHE A 45 -26.73 -10.75 5.25
C PHE A 45 -26.76 -11.97 6.19
N TYR A 46 -26.73 -11.69 7.48
CA TYR A 46 -27.17 -12.62 8.53
C TYR A 46 -28.34 -11.99 9.27
N TYR A 47 -29.17 -12.82 9.89
CA TYR A 47 -30.21 -12.35 10.78
C TYR A 47 -29.67 -12.28 12.22
N GLN A 48 -29.91 -11.16 12.90
CA GLN A 48 -29.38 -10.91 14.24
C GLN A 48 -29.83 -12.00 15.24
N LYS A 49 -28.89 -12.47 16.07
CA LYS A 49 -29.18 -13.28 17.25
C LYS A 49 -28.71 -12.60 18.53
N GLY A 50 -29.62 -12.41 19.49
CA GLY A 50 -29.30 -11.77 20.77
C GLY A 50 -28.69 -10.39 20.58
N ASN A 51 -27.60 -10.09 21.29
CA ASN A 51 -26.88 -8.81 21.23
C ASN A 51 -25.84 -8.74 20.11
N GLU A 52 -25.98 -9.52 19.03
CA GLU A 52 -25.17 -9.32 17.82
C GLU A 52 -25.49 -8.00 17.13
N VAL A 53 -24.59 -7.53 16.25
CA VAL A 53 -24.81 -6.30 15.50
C VAL A 53 -26.10 -6.44 14.66
N ASN A 54 -27.03 -5.51 14.82
CA ASN A 54 -28.31 -5.55 14.11
C ASN A 54 -28.20 -4.88 12.73
N LEU A 55 -28.15 -5.71 11.68
CA LEU A 55 -28.20 -5.27 10.29
C LEU A 55 -29.60 -5.32 9.67
N ASN A 56 -30.64 -5.77 10.40
CA ASN A 56 -31.98 -5.98 9.86
C ASN A 56 -32.55 -4.72 9.22
N GLY A 57 -32.40 -3.55 9.87
CA GLY A 57 -32.87 -2.28 9.30
C GLY A 57 -32.12 -1.85 8.03
N LEU A 58 -30.83 -2.20 7.90
CA LEU A 58 -30.08 -1.97 6.66
C LEU A 58 -30.61 -2.91 5.57
N MET A 59 -30.77 -4.19 5.89
CA MET A 59 -31.36 -5.19 4.97
C MET A 59 -32.74 -4.75 4.46
N SER A 60 -33.65 -4.29 5.34
CA SER A 60 -34.96 -3.76 4.95
C SER A 60 -34.86 -2.56 4.01
N SER A 61 -33.93 -1.63 4.28
CA SER A 61 -33.71 -0.47 3.41
C SER A 61 -33.26 -0.87 2.00
N GLN A 62 -32.43 -1.92 1.89
CA GLN A 62 -31.90 -2.37 0.61
C GLN A 62 -32.93 -3.16 -0.21
N LEU A 63 -33.88 -3.86 0.43
CA LEU A 63 -35.00 -4.52 -0.27
C LEU A 63 -35.89 -3.51 -1.01
N ASN A 64 -36.07 -2.31 -0.44
CA ASN A 64 -36.85 -1.24 -1.08
C ASN A 64 -36.11 -0.60 -2.28
N HIS A 65 -34.79 -0.77 -2.36
CA HIS A 65 -33.99 -0.37 -3.50
C HIS A 65 -33.94 -1.52 -4.53
N GLN A 66 -34.83 -1.49 -5.53
CA GLN A 66 -35.08 -2.53 -6.54
C GLN A 66 -33.89 -3.01 -7.42
N LYS A 67 -32.64 -2.63 -7.11
CA LYS A 67 -31.45 -2.96 -7.89
C LYS A 67 -30.54 -4.02 -7.27
N ARG A 68 -30.80 -4.51 -6.05
CA ARG A 68 -29.93 -5.49 -5.37
C ARG A 68 -30.66 -6.76 -4.96
N LYS A 69 -29.98 -7.90 -5.12
CA LYS A 69 -30.41 -9.20 -4.57
C LYS A 69 -30.00 -9.27 -3.10
N ILE A 70 -30.98 -9.41 -2.23
CA ILE A 70 -30.77 -9.57 -0.78
C ILE A 70 -30.88 -11.04 -0.45
N ILE A 71 -29.87 -11.58 0.23
CA ILE A 71 -29.71 -13.00 0.45
C ILE A 71 -29.57 -13.27 1.95
N LEU A 72 -30.23 -14.31 2.45
CA LEU A 72 -30.04 -14.81 3.81
C LEU A 72 -29.66 -16.30 3.82
N PRO A 73 -28.85 -16.73 4.81
CA PRO A 73 -28.55 -18.14 5.01
C PRO A 73 -29.73 -18.91 5.60
N LYS A 74 -29.84 -20.18 5.23
CA LYS A 74 -30.58 -21.21 5.96
C LYS A 74 -29.61 -22.32 6.34
N THR A 75 -29.60 -22.72 7.60
CA THR A 75 -28.72 -23.78 8.09
C THR A 75 -29.44 -25.13 8.13
N ASN A 76 -28.73 -26.19 7.76
CA ASN A 76 -29.20 -27.56 7.95
C ASN A 76 -28.49 -28.17 9.17
N LYS A 77 -29.27 -28.63 10.15
CA LYS A 77 -28.72 -29.21 11.38
C LYS A 77 -28.19 -30.63 11.19
N ASP A 78 -28.68 -31.35 10.19
CA ASP A 78 -28.38 -32.77 10.03
C ASP A 78 -26.98 -32.99 9.43
N ASP A 79 -26.57 -32.13 8.49
CA ASP A 79 -25.28 -32.21 7.80
C ASP A 79 -24.35 -31.01 8.11
N PHE A 80 -24.80 -30.10 8.97
CA PHE A 80 -24.11 -28.85 9.29
C PHE A 80 -23.76 -27.97 8.07
N SER A 81 -24.54 -28.08 6.99
CA SER A 81 -24.41 -27.25 5.79
C SER A 81 -25.20 -25.95 5.93
N MET A 82 -24.88 -25.00 5.06
CA MET A 82 -25.58 -23.73 4.94
C MET A 82 -25.86 -23.45 3.47
N LYS A 83 -27.08 -23.03 3.17
CA LYS A 83 -27.51 -22.62 1.83
C LYS A 83 -27.96 -21.17 1.84
N SER A 84 -27.89 -20.52 0.70
CA SER A 84 -28.23 -19.10 0.52
C SER A 84 -29.52 -18.96 -0.28
N TYR A 85 -30.44 -18.13 0.19
CA TYR A 85 -31.72 -17.90 -0.47
C TYR A 85 -31.99 -16.41 -0.66
N GLN A 86 -32.53 -16.04 -1.82
CA GLN A 86 -32.96 -14.67 -2.08
C GLN A 86 -34.24 -14.35 -1.31
N ILE A 87 -34.24 -13.16 -0.70
CA ILE A 87 -35.36 -12.58 0.02
C ILE A 87 -35.88 -11.38 -0.78
N ASN A 88 -37.20 -11.29 -0.91
CA ASN A 88 -37.91 -10.18 -1.52
C ASN A 88 -38.76 -9.44 -0.47
N ASN A 89 -39.23 -10.13 0.57
CA ASN A 89 -40.03 -9.57 1.65
C ASN A 89 -39.74 -10.25 3.00
N LEU A 90 -39.23 -9.50 3.98
CA LEU A 90 -38.85 -10.04 5.29
C LEU A 90 -40.01 -10.64 6.10
N SER A 91 -41.24 -10.13 5.92
CA SER A 91 -42.41 -10.60 6.65
C SER A 91 -43.00 -11.88 6.05
N GLU A 92 -42.81 -12.08 4.75
CA GLU A 92 -43.41 -13.19 4.00
C GLU A 92 -42.43 -14.33 3.75
N ASP A 93 -41.16 -14.03 3.52
CA ASP A 93 -40.15 -15.01 3.09
C ASP A 93 -39.42 -15.70 4.25
N LEU A 94 -39.67 -15.27 5.49
CA LEU A 94 -38.96 -15.79 6.66
C LEU A 94 -39.86 -16.65 7.56
N GLU A 95 -39.26 -17.68 8.15
CA GLU A 95 -39.86 -18.56 9.16
C GLU A 95 -38.91 -18.76 10.34
N ASN A 96 -39.43 -19.22 11.48
CA ASN A 96 -38.59 -19.58 12.62
C ASN A 96 -37.74 -20.80 12.26
N GLY A 97 -36.43 -20.58 12.15
CA GLY A 97 -35.46 -21.57 11.72
C GLY A 97 -34.64 -22.16 12.86
N ALA A 98 -33.48 -22.70 12.49
CA ALA A 98 -32.53 -23.26 13.43
C ALA A 98 -32.09 -22.22 14.50
N PHE A 99 -31.85 -22.70 15.72
CA PHE A 99 -31.30 -21.91 16.83
C PHE A 99 -32.10 -20.65 17.23
N GLY A 100 -33.38 -20.57 16.86
CA GLY A 100 -34.27 -19.44 17.18
C GLY A 100 -34.03 -18.21 16.32
N ILE A 101 -33.46 -18.38 15.13
CA ILE A 101 -33.15 -17.30 14.18
C ILE A 101 -34.17 -17.38 13.04
N MET A 102 -34.60 -16.23 12.51
CA MET A 102 -35.43 -16.20 11.31
C MET A 102 -34.61 -16.65 10.10
N GLU A 103 -35.09 -17.67 9.39
CA GLU A 103 -34.45 -18.24 8.20
C GLU A 103 -35.39 -18.17 6.99
N PRO A 104 -34.86 -18.17 5.76
CA PRO A 104 -35.67 -18.25 4.54
C PRO A 104 -36.60 -19.47 4.52
N LYS A 105 -37.82 -19.30 4.02
CA LYS A 105 -38.74 -20.41 3.75
C LYS A 105 -38.24 -21.29 2.59
N LYS A 106 -38.78 -22.50 2.51
CA LYS A 106 -38.33 -23.52 1.52
C LYS A 106 -38.60 -23.13 0.07
N ASP A 107 -39.59 -22.28 -0.16
CA ASP A 107 -40.03 -21.78 -1.47
C ASP A 107 -39.23 -20.56 -1.96
N CYS A 108 -38.36 -19.98 -1.13
CA CYS A 108 -37.44 -18.94 -1.56
C CYS A 108 -36.47 -19.47 -2.63
N LEU A 109 -36.04 -18.59 -3.54
CA LEU A 109 -35.10 -18.95 -4.60
C LEU A 109 -33.70 -19.19 -4.01
N GLU A 110 -33.17 -20.41 -4.16
CA GLU A 110 -31.78 -20.72 -3.79
C GLU A 110 -30.80 -19.99 -4.73
N ILE A 111 -29.79 -19.34 -4.14
CA ILE A 111 -28.74 -18.61 -4.85
C ILE A 111 -27.43 -19.35 -4.62
N ASN A 112 -26.72 -19.67 -5.71
CA ASN A 112 -25.41 -20.29 -5.62
C ASN A 112 -24.39 -19.30 -5.07
N LYS A 113 -23.42 -19.78 -4.28
CA LYS A 113 -22.43 -18.92 -3.62
C LYS A 113 -21.58 -18.11 -4.62
N GLU A 114 -21.37 -18.62 -5.83
CA GLU A 114 -20.64 -17.96 -6.92
C GLU A 114 -21.37 -16.72 -7.46
N GLN A 115 -22.67 -16.59 -7.16
CA GLN A 115 -23.50 -15.47 -7.58
C GLN A 115 -23.58 -14.36 -6.52
N ILE A 116 -22.84 -14.49 -5.41
CA ILE A 116 -22.86 -13.54 -4.28
C ILE A 116 -21.60 -12.67 -4.33
N ASP A 117 -21.78 -11.36 -4.49
CA ASP A 117 -20.68 -10.41 -4.59
C ASP A 117 -20.07 -10.10 -3.21
N LEU A 118 -20.91 -10.02 -2.17
CA LEU A 118 -20.49 -9.66 -0.81
C LEU A 118 -21.29 -10.43 0.24
N VAL A 119 -20.61 -10.88 1.29
CA VAL A 119 -21.22 -11.56 2.44
C VAL A 119 -20.82 -10.88 3.76
N PHE A 120 -21.82 -10.55 4.58
CA PHE A 120 -21.62 -10.13 5.96
C PHE A 120 -21.64 -11.35 6.88
N VAL A 121 -20.61 -11.48 7.72
CA VAL A 121 -20.39 -12.64 8.58
C VAL A 121 -20.33 -12.19 10.05
N PRO A 122 -21.20 -12.70 10.92
CA PRO A 122 -21.11 -12.47 12.35
C PRO A 122 -20.03 -13.35 12.99
N GLY A 123 -19.49 -12.89 14.13
CA GLY A 123 -18.48 -13.61 14.88
C GLY A 123 -18.51 -13.29 16.37
N VAL A 124 -17.92 -14.17 17.16
CA VAL A 124 -17.66 -13.90 18.58
C VAL A 124 -16.47 -12.95 18.70
N ALA A 125 -15.42 -13.15 17.91
CA ALA A 125 -14.26 -12.27 17.86
C ALA A 125 -13.63 -12.27 16.46
N PHE A 126 -12.88 -11.22 16.16
CA PHE A 126 -12.04 -11.13 14.97
C PHE A 126 -10.66 -10.63 15.34
N ASP A 127 -9.62 -10.99 14.59
CA ASP A 127 -8.31 -10.36 14.70
C ASP A 127 -8.00 -9.49 13.48
N LEU A 128 -6.88 -8.75 13.53
CA LEU A 128 -6.46 -7.86 12.44
C LEU A 128 -6.04 -8.62 11.16
N ALA A 129 -5.78 -9.92 11.26
CA ALA A 129 -5.51 -10.79 10.11
C ALA A 129 -6.80 -11.31 9.45
N GLY A 130 -7.98 -10.99 10.01
CA GLY A 130 -9.28 -11.41 9.50
C GLY A 130 -9.71 -12.79 9.97
N ASN A 131 -8.97 -13.42 10.88
CA ASN A 131 -9.41 -14.68 11.46
C ASN A 131 -10.65 -14.44 12.31
N ARG A 132 -11.54 -15.42 12.33
CA ARG A 132 -12.84 -15.31 12.98
C ARG A 132 -13.00 -16.40 14.03
N LEU A 133 -13.34 -15.99 15.25
CA LEU A 133 -13.78 -16.91 16.28
C LEU A 133 -15.29 -17.08 16.18
N GLY A 134 -15.73 -18.19 15.60
CA GLY A 134 -17.15 -18.55 15.49
C GLY A 134 -17.74 -19.19 16.76
N HIS A 135 -19.01 -19.58 16.66
CA HIS A 135 -19.75 -20.30 17.72
C HIS A 135 -19.35 -21.78 17.86
N GLY A 136 -18.50 -22.30 16.97
CA GLY A 136 -17.90 -23.64 17.08
C GLY A 136 -18.52 -24.72 16.17
N LEU A 137 -19.54 -24.38 15.38
CA LEU A 137 -20.24 -25.33 14.50
C LEU A 137 -19.83 -25.26 13.02
N GLY A 138 -18.91 -24.37 12.62
CA GLY A 138 -18.30 -24.38 11.29
C GLY A 138 -19.22 -24.13 10.08
N TYR A 139 -20.43 -23.59 10.26
CA TYR A 139 -21.36 -23.32 9.15
C TYR A 139 -20.81 -22.33 8.13
N TYR A 140 -20.35 -21.17 8.61
CA TYR A 140 -19.75 -20.15 7.76
C TYR A 140 -18.44 -20.63 7.13
N ASP A 141 -17.60 -21.32 7.89
CA ASP A 141 -16.28 -21.75 7.39
C ASP A 141 -16.43 -22.73 6.20
N ARG A 142 -17.40 -23.65 6.29
CA ARG A 142 -17.77 -24.56 5.17
C ARG A 142 -18.41 -23.85 3.99
N PHE A 143 -19.31 -22.89 4.24
CA PHE A 143 -19.97 -22.16 3.15
C PHE A 143 -18.99 -21.25 2.39
N LEU A 144 -18.06 -20.64 3.13
CA LEU A 144 -17.08 -19.70 2.60
C LEU A 144 -15.87 -20.37 1.96
N GLU A 145 -15.77 -21.71 2.05
CA GLU A 145 -14.79 -22.49 1.31
C GLU A 145 -14.98 -22.22 -0.19
N ASP A 146 -13.89 -21.85 -0.88
CA ASP A 146 -13.89 -21.43 -2.29
C ASP A 146 -14.87 -20.28 -2.64
N PHE A 147 -15.19 -19.41 -1.68
CA PHE A 147 -16.02 -18.24 -1.93
C PHE A 147 -15.23 -17.12 -2.64
N ASN A 148 -15.72 -16.75 -3.83
CA ASN A 148 -15.05 -15.76 -4.70
C ASN A 148 -15.43 -14.30 -4.40
N GLY A 149 -16.51 -14.07 -3.66
CA GLY A 149 -16.97 -12.73 -3.28
C GLY A 149 -16.20 -12.14 -2.10
N ILE A 150 -16.62 -10.95 -1.69
CA ILE A 150 -16.01 -10.17 -0.62
C ILE A 150 -16.57 -10.62 0.73
N LYS A 151 -15.70 -11.01 1.66
CA LYS A 151 -16.04 -11.51 2.99
C LYS A 151 -15.86 -10.39 4.02
N VAL A 152 -16.94 -9.93 4.63
CA VAL A 152 -16.90 -8.82 5.59
C VAL A 152 -17.36 -9.31 6.95
N GLY A 153 -16.43 -9.37 7.90
CA GLY A 153 -16.74 -9.57 9.31
C GLY A 153 -17.45 -8.34 9.88
N VAL A 154 -18.49 -8.55 10.68
CA VAL A 154 -19.21 -7.47 11.36
C VAL A 154 -19.22 -7.75 12.86
N ALA A 155 -18.68 -6.81 13.62
CA ALA A 155 -18.54 -6.94 15.07
C ALA A 155 -18.51 -5.57 15.75
N TYR A 156 -18.66 -5.56 17.06
CA TYR A 156 -18.29 -4.39 17.85
C TYR A 156 -16.78 -4.28 18.01
N ASP A 157 -16.27 -3.08 18.23
CA ASP A 157 -14.82 -2.81 18.27
C ASP A 157 -14.10 -3.55 19.41
N PHE A 158 -14.77 -3.82 20.54
CA PHE A 158 -14.22 -4.61 21.64
C PHE A 158 -14.06 -6.11 21.29
N GLN A 159 -14.74 -6.59 20.24
CA GLN A 159 -14.59 -7.96 19.76
C GLN A 159 -13.36 -8.14 18.86
N ILE A 160 -12.60 -7.07 18.62
CA ILE A 160 -11.31 -7.12 17.91
C ILE A 160 -10.21 -7.48 18.92
N VAL A 161 -9.58 -8.63 18.71
CA VAL A 161 -8.55 -9.19 19.61
C VAL A 161 -7.19 -9.28 18.91
N ASP A 162 -6.13 -9.46 19.69
CA ASP A 162 -4.77 -9.51 19.14
C ASP A 162 -4.54 -10.69 18.20
N SER A 163 -5.02 -11.88 18.55
CA SER A 163 -4.87 -13.08 17.72
C SER A 163 -5.93 -14.14 18.00
N ILE A 164 -6.31 -14.89 16.97
CA ILE A 164 -7.21 -16.03 17.06
C ILE A 164 -6.48 -17.28 16.55
N LYS A 165 -6.56 -18.38 17.31
CA LYS A 165 -6.04 -19.67 16.83
C LYS A 165 -6.89 -20.18 15.66
N VAL A 166 -6.24 -20.38 14.53
CA VAL A 166 -6.84 -20.79 13.25
C VAL A 166 -6.74 -22.30 13.07
N LYS A 167 -7.76 -22.93 12.50
CA LYS A 167 -7.72 -24.31 12.00
C LYS A 167 -7.56 -24.32 10.48
N SER A 168 -7.12 -25.46 9.93
CA SER A 168 -6.88 -25.60 8.48
C SER A 168 -8.09 -25.32 7.58
N HIS A 169 -9.31 -25.37 8.13
CA HIS A 169 -10.57 -25.13 7.43
C HIS A 169 -11.21 -23.78 7.76
N ASP A 170 -10.59 -22.94 8.59
CA ASP A 170 -11.15 -21.63 8.93
C ASP A 170 -10.91 -20.64 7.78
N VAL A 171 -11.97 -20.01 7.30
CA VAL A 171 -11.90 -19.04 6.20
C VAL A 171 -11.84 -17.62 6.78
N PRO A 172 -10.76 -16.85 6.55
CA PRO A 172 -10.64 -15.49 7.06
C PRO A 172 -11.53 -14.52 6.28
N MET A 173 -11.89 -13.42 6.92
CA MET A 173 -12.57 -12.29 6.28
C MET A 173 -11.57 -11.44 5.49
N ASP A 174 -12.04 -10.69 4.49
CA ASP A 174 -11.26 -9.70 3.72
C ASP A 174 -11.32 -8.30 4.37
N TYR A 175 -12.40 -8.04 5.12
CA TYR A 175 -12.59 -6.82 5.91
C TYR A 175 -13.28 -7.14 7.24
N VAL A 176 -13.11 -6.31 8.25
CA VAL A 176 -13.92 -6.28 9.47
C VAL A 176 -14.42 -4.87 9.72
N ILE A 177 -15.73 -4.69 9.88
CA ILE A 177 -16.35 -3.39 10.13
C ILE A 177 -16.85 -3.33 11.58
N THR A 178 -16.45 -2.27 12.28
CA THR A 178 -16.87 -1.95 13.66
C THR A 178 -17.50 -0.57 13.75
N GLU A 179 -18.07 -0.24 14.91
CA GLU A 179 -18.65 1.09 15.14
C GLU A 179 -17.59 2.20 15.03
N LYS A 180 -16.30 1.86 15.23
CA LYS A 180 -15.21 2.84 15.20
C LYS A 180 -14.44 2.88 13.87
N ARG A 181 -14.31 1.76 13.15
CA ARG A 181 -13.38 1.66 12.01
C ARG A 181 -13.77 0.59 10.99
N VAL A 182 -13.21 0.71 9.78
CA VAL A 182 -13.15 -0.37 8.77
C VAL A 182 -11.73 -0.90 8.77
N ILE A 183 -11.58 -2.19 9.02
CA ILE A 183 -10.30 -2.90 9.02
C ILE A 183 -10.22 -3.69 7.72
N LYS A 184 -9.26 -3.38 6.86
CA LYS A 184 -8.88 -4.28 5.75
C LYS A 184 -7.99 -5.36 6.34
N THR A 185 -8.40 -6.61 6.23
CA THR A 185 -7.68 -7.71 6.89
C THR A 185 -6.49 -8.11 6.03
N ASN A 186 -5.33 -8.14 6.65
CA ASN A 186 -4.09 -8.35 5.92
C ASN A 186 -3.78 -9.86 5.87
N ARG A 187 -4.41 -10.58 4.94
CA ARG A 187 -4.02 -11.97 4.62
C ARG A 187 -2.60 -12.06 4.06
N GLU A 188 -2.13 -10.97 3.47
CA GLU A 188 -0.82 -10.89 2.85
C GLU A 188 0.31 -10.64 3.89
N GLN A 189 0.11 -9.75 4.86
CA GLN A 189 1.18 -9.31 5.77
C GLN A 189 1.66 -10.35 6.81
N ASN A 190 0.97 -11.50 6.94
CA ASN A 190 1.34 -12.56 7.89
C ASN A 190 1.92 -13.83 7.24
N LYS A 191 2.26 -13.80 5.94
CA LYS A 191 3.22 -14.79 5.42
C LYS A 191 4.62 -14.27 5.72
N MET A 192 5.32 -14.97 6.62
CA MET A 192 6.75 -14.76 6.82
C MET A 192 7.45 -14.76 5.45
N GLY A 193 8.16 -13.69 5.15
CA GLY A 193 8.81 -13.49 3.87
C GLY A 193 7.90 -13.12 2.70
N GLN A 194 6.74 -12.48 2.93
CA GLN A 194 5.98 -11.88 1.83
C GLN A 194 6.85 -10.82 1.11
N LEU A 195 6.85 -10.87 -0.21
CA LEU A 195 7.64 -9.96 -1.04
C LEU A 195 6.91 -8.64 -1.28
N LEU A 196 7.57 -7.54 -0.91
CA LEU A 196 7.20 -6.19 -1.31
C LEU A 196 7.69 -5.96 -2.75
N SER A 197 6.88 -6.38 -3.73
CA SER A 197 7.19 -6.34 -5.16
C SER A 197 7.04 -4.94 -5.74
N GLY A 198 8.13 -4.17 -5.73
CA GLY A 198 8.16 -2.88 -6.41
C GLY A 198 8.11 -3.01 -7.94
N LYS A 199 8.43 -4.18 -8.52
CA LYS A 199 8.23 -4.46 -9.95
C LYS A 199 6.75 -4.44 -10.33
N GLU A 200 5.91 -5.16 -9.58
CA GLU A 200 4.46 -5.19 -9.84
C GLU A 200 3.85 -3.79 -9.71
N LEU A 201 4.17 -3.09 -8.62
CA LEU A 201 3.70 -1.73 -8.39
C LEU A 201 4.17 -0.77 -9.48
N SER A 202 5.44 -0.87 -9.87
CA SER A 202 6.01 -0.09 -10.96
C SER A 202 5.25 -0.28 -12.27
N GLU A 203 4.83 -1.51 -12.60
CA GLU A 203 4.07 -1.78 -13.83
C GLU A 203 2.68 -1.15 -13.79
N LYS A 204 2.00 -1.17 -12.63
CA LYS A 204 0.70 -0.51 -12.43
C LYS A 204 0.80 1.00 -12.60
N ILE A 205 1.78 1.63 -11.93
CA ILE A 205 1.97 3.09 -12.01
C ILE A 205 2.35 3.51 -13.43
N LEU A 206 3.26 2.78 -14.10
CA LEU A 206 3.66 3.12 -15.47
C LEU A 206 2.49 3.00 -16.46
N THR A 207 1.59 2.04 -16.27
CA THR A 207 0.37 1.91 -17.08
C THR A 207 -0.52 3.14 -16.91
N ALA A 208 -0.81 3.54 -15.67
CA ALA A 208 -1.60 4.73 -15.39
C ALA A 208 -0.93 6.03 -15.89
N LEU A 209 0.41 6.13 -15.79
CA LEU A 209 1.15 7.27 -16.35
C LEU A 209 1.07 7.31 -17.87
N LYS A 210 1.13 6.15 -18.54
CA LYS A 210 1.00 6.08 -20.00
C LYS A 210 -0.34 6.64 -20.47
N GLU A 211 -1.44 6.23 -19.83
CA GLU A 211 -2.77 6.75 -20.13
C GLU A 211 -2.85 8.28 -19.96
N LYS A 212 -2.25 8.80 -18.88
CA LYS A 212 -2.14 10.25 -18.65
C LYS A 212 -1.30 10.95 -19.71
N VAL A 213 -0.20 10.35 -20.17
CA VAL A 213 0.66 10.94 -21.20
C VAL A 213 0.00 10.90 -22.58
N GLU A 214 -0.79 9.86 -22.88
CA GLU A 214 -1.50 9.72 -24.15
C GLU A 214 -2.48 10.87 -24.41
N ILE A 215 -3.18 11.34 -23.38
CA ILE A 215 -4.14 12.46 -23.50
C ILE A 215 -3.49 13.86 -23.54
N LEU A 216 -2.19 13.97 -23.27
CA LEU A 216 -1.49 15.26 -23.36
C LEU A 216 -1.20 15.61 -24.82
N GLU A 217 -1.59 16.81 -25.25
CA GLU A 217 -1.28 17.34 -26.59
C GLU A 217 0.24 17.42 -26.81
N ASN A 218 0.96 18.00 -25.84
CA ASN A 218 2.42 18.06 -25.83
C ASN A 218 2.98 17.00 -24.88
N LYS A 219 3.64 16.00 -25.45
CA LYS A 219 4.28 14.92 -24.67
C LYS A 219 5.38 15.49 -23.75
N PRO A 220 5.48 15.03 -22.49
CA PRO A 220 6.56 15.45 -21.61
C PRO A 220 7.93 15.09 -22.20
N THR A 221 8.91 15.96 -22.00
CA THR A 221 10.30 15.75 -22.44
C THR A 221 11.23 15.63 -21.24
N LEU A 222 11.86 14.47 -21.10
CA LEU A 222 12.95 14.20 -20.17
C LEU A 222 14.30 14.48 -20.86
N ALA A 223 15.16 15.28 -20.25
CA ALA A 223 16.59 15.29 -20.59
C ALA A 223 17.42 14.50 -19.58
N ILE A 224 18.36 13.71 -20.06
CA ILE A 224 19.32 12.96 -19.24
C ILE A 224 20.71 13.46 -19.61
N VAL A 225 21.43 14.02 -18.65
CA VAL A 225 22.84 14.44 -18.83
C VAL A 225 23.73 13.40 -18.16
N SER A 226 24.77 12.94 -18.86
CA SER A 226 25.78 12.03 -18.31
C SER A 226 27.18 12.49 -18.69
N VAL A 227 28.13 12.37 -17.77
CA VAL A 227 29.52 12.78 -17.97
C VAL A 227 30.43 11.56 -17.78
N GLY A 228 31.23 11.23 -18.79
CA GLY A 228 32.13 10.08 -18.77
C GLY A 228 31.49 8.75 -19.18
N GLU A 229 32.19 7.64 -18.89
CA GLU A 229 31.90 6.32 -19.48
C GLU A 229 31.51 5.24 -18.47
N ASP A 230 31.11 5.61 -17.24
CA ASP A 230 30.73 4.68 -16.17
C ASP A 230 29.73 3.61 -16.63
N LEU A 231 30.13 2.34 -16.47
CA LEU A 231 29.38 1.18 -16.97
C LEU A 231 28.04 1.01 -16.25
N ALA A 232 27.99 1.31 -14.94
CA ALA A 232 26.75 1.22 -14.18
C ALA A 232 25.74 2.27 -14.67
N SER A 233 26.18 3.51 -14.83
CA SER A 233 25.39 4.64 -15.34
C SER A 233 24.81 4.36 -16.71
N LYS A 234 25.58 3.78 -17.65
CA LYS A 234 25.07 3.41 -18.99
C LYS A 234 23.86 2.48 -18.94
N ILE A 235 23.89 1.49 -18.06
CA ILE A 235 22.79 0.52 -17.92
C ILE A 235 21.55 1.20 -17.35
N TYR A 236 21.72 2.05 -16.33
CA TYR A 236 20.61 2.82 -15.75
C TYR A 236 20.01 3.81 -16.75
N ILE A 237 20.84 4.55 -17.50
CA ILE A 237 20.38 5.49 -18.53
C ILE A 237 19.59 4.75 -19.60
N LYS A 238 20.13 3.65 -20.14
CA LYS A 238 19.43 2.85 -21.16
C LYS A 238 18.05 2.37 -20.65
N LYS A 239 17.97 1.98 -19.38
CA LYS A 239 16.70 1.60 -18.75
C LYS A 239 15.73 2.79 -18.62
N LYS A 240 16.21 3.96 -18.17
CA LYS A 240 15.42 5.20 -18.07
C LYS A 240 14.84 5.59 -19.43
N LEU A 241 15.67 5.62 -20.48
CA LEU A 241 15.25 5.91 -21.86
C LEU A 241 14.18 4.95 -22.35
N LYS A 242 14.42 3.63 -22.24
CA LYS A 242 13.48 2.60 -22.68
C LYS A 242 12.12 2.70 -21.99
N ILE A 243 12.09 2.99 -20.68
CA ILE A 243 10.84 3.11 -19.93
C ILE A 243 10.12 4.42 -20.29
N ALA A 244 10.85 5.53 -20.44
CA ALA A 244 10.28 6.80 -20.88
C ALA A 244 9.58 6.65 -22.24
N GLU A 245 10.25 6.06 -23.23
CA GLU A 245 9.67 5.79 -24.55
C GLU A 245 8.43 4.89 -24.46
N LYS A 246 8.45 3.85 -23.62
CA LYS A 246 7.33 2.92 -23.42
C LYS A 246 6.04 3.63 -22.96
N ILE A 247 6.16 4.70 -22.18
CA ILE A 247 5.01 5.47 -21.67
C ILE A 247 4.71 6.73 -22.50
N GLY A 248 5.36 6.91 -23.65
CA GLY A 248 5.13 8.05 -24.55
C GLY A 248 5.83 9.35 -24.15
N VAL A 249 6.79 9.29 -23.23
CA VAL A 249 7.65 10.43 -22.86
C VAL A 249 8.77 10.58 -23.90
N LYS A 250 9.02 11.81 -24.36
CA LYS A 250 10.17 12.11 -25.21
C LYS A 250 11.42 12.13 -24.34
N ALA A 251 12.49 11.48 -24.76
CA ALA A 251 13.75 11.48 -24.01
C ALA A 251 14.91 11.99 -24.86
N ARG A 252 15.74 12.86 -24.27
CA ARG A 252 16.98 13.38 -24.89
C ARG A 252 18.16 12.99 -24.01
N HIS A 253 19.17 12.34 -24.59
CA HIS A 253 20.40 11.98 -23.87
C HIS A 253 21.56 12.88 -24.31
N TYR A 254 22.06 13.68 -23.37
CA TYR A 254 23.24 14.52 -23.53
C TYR A 254 24.44 13.79 -22.93
N LYS A 255 25.26 13.20 -23.80
CA LYS A 255 26.48 12.49 -23.40
C LYS A 255 27.68 13.42 -23.52
N LEU A 256 28.31 13.70 -22.37
CA LEU A 256 29.53 14.49 -22.25
C LEU A 256 30.71 13.59 -21.91
N ASN A 257 31.90 14.02 -22.31
CA ASN A 257 33.16 13.29 -22.17
C ASN A 257 33.60 13.29 -20.69
N GLU A 258 34.51 12.39 -20.30
CA GLU A 258 35.03 12.38 -18.93
C GLU A 258 35.86 13.63 -18.62
N GLU A 259 36.47 14.24 -19.63
CA GLU A 259 37.32 15.44 -19.53
C GLU A 259 36.51 16.76 -19.48
N THR A 260 35.18 16.70 -19.61
CA THR A 260 34.32 17.89 -19.56
C THR A 260 34.57 18.69 -18.29
N LYS A 261 34.70 20.01 -18.46
CA LYS A 261 34.92 20.94 -17.33
C LYS A 261 33.61 21.24 -16.60
N GLU A 262 33.72 21.57 -15.32
CA GLU A 262 32.56 21.97 -14.50
C GLU A 262 31.76 23.11 -15.16
N GLU A 263 32.44 24.13 -15.69
CA GLU A 263 31.83 25.29 -16.35
C GLU A 263 31.03 24.90 -17.60
N GLU A 264 31.50 23.92 -18.38
CA GLU A 264 30.84 23.43 -19.58
C GLU A 264 29.54 22.70 -19.23
N LEU A 265 29.57 21.85 -18.19
CA LEU A 265 28.39 21.18 -17.68
C LEU A 265 27.36 22.17 -17.11
N LEU A 266 27.81 23.16 -16.32
CA LEU A 266 26.94 24.22 -15.81
C LEU A 266 26.30 25.04 -16.95
N GLY A 267 27.05 25.32 -18.02
CA GLY A 267 26.52 25.97 -19.22
C GLY A 267 25.44 25.15 -19.93
N LEU A 268 25.55 23.82 -19.95
CA LEU A 268 24.48 22.94 -20.46
C LEU A 268 23.25 22.96 -19.55
N ILE A 269 23.44 22.89 -18.23
CA ILE A 269 22.36 22.92 -17.25
C ILE A 269 21.57 24.23 -17.38
N GLU A 270 22.25 25.35 -17.54
CA GLU A 270 21.60 26.66 -17.74
C GLU A 270 20.75 26.70 -19.02
N LYS A 271 21.22 26.07 -20.10
CA LYS A 271 20.43 25.91 -21.33
C LYS A 271 19.19 25.06 -21.10
N LEU A 272 19.31 23.93 -20.38
CA LEU A 272 18.19 23.04 -20.09
C LEU A 272 17.16 23.69 -19.14
N ASN A 273 17.62 24.49 -18.18
CA ASN A 273 16.75 25.28 -17.31
C ASN A 273 15.84 26.20 -18.13
N LYS A 274 16.38 26.83 -19.16
CA LYS A 274 15.69 27.80 -20.04
C LYS A 274 14.97 27.18 -21.24
N ASP A 275 15.16 25.88 -21.53
CA ASP A 275 14.49 25.23 -22.66
C ASP A 275 13.05 24.85 -22.29
N ASP A 276 12.07 25.59 -22.80
CA ASP A 276 10.64 25.31 -22.61
C ASP A 276 10.18 23.98 -23.23
N ASN A 277 11.01 23.37 -24.10
CA ASN A 277 10.76 22.04 -24.63
C ASN A 277 11.27 20.91 -23.72
N VAL A 278 11.91 21.24 -22.60
CA VAL A 278 12.38 20.29 -21.58
C VAL A 278 11.60 20.52 -20.29
N ASP A 279 10.75 19.57 -19.95
CA ASP A 279 9.87 19.65 -18.78
C ASP A 279 10.59 19.26 -17.48
N GLY A 280 11.64 18.44 -17.60
CA GLY A 280 12.45 18.02 -16.49
C GLY A 280 13.72 17.30 -16.95
N PHE A 281 14.76 17.34 -16.12
CA PHE A 281 16.00 16.69 -16.45
C PHE A 281 16.76 16.20 -15.22
N ILE A 282 17.71 15.31 -15.49
CA ILE A 282 18.62 14.77 -14.49
C ILE A 282 20.06 14.95 -14.94
N VAL A 283 20.95 15.06 -13.96
CA VAL A 283 22.39 14.86 -14.15
C VAL A 283 22.75 13.54 -13.46
N GLN A 284 23.12 12.54 -14.26
CA GLN A 284 23.42 11.20 -13.77
C GLN A 284 24.71 11.21 -12.94
N LEU A 285 24.59 10.74 -11.70
CA LEU A 285 25.70 10.55 -10.77
C LEU A 285 26.26 9.11 -10.84
N PRO A 286 27.52 8.87 -10.45
CA PRO A 286 28.51 9.87 -9.97
C PRO A 286 29.08 10.72 -11.10
N LEU A 287 29.54 11.93 -10.77
CA LEU A 287 30.30 12.77 -11.71
C LEU A 287 31.80 12.51 -11.61
N PRO A 288 32.57 12.82 -12.67
CA PRO A 288 34.04 12.83 -12.59
C PRO A 288 34.55 13.69 -11.43
N LYS A 289 35.65 13.26 -10.80
CA LYS A 289 36.16 13.84 -9.54
C LYS A 289 36.46 15.34 -9.62
N GLN A 290 36.72 15.87 -10.81
CA GLN A 290 36.99 17.29 -11.03
C GLN A 290 35.74 18.18 -11.01
N ILE A 291 34.53 17.60 -11.02
CA ILE A 291 33.26 18.32 -11.01
C ILE A 291 32.61 18.23 -9.63
N ASN A 292 32.20 19.37 -9.08
CA ASN A 292 31.50 19.43 -7.81
C ASN A 292 30.00 19.10 -7.99
N GLU A 293 29.60 17.90 -7.56
CA GLU A 293 28.21 17.44 -7.62
C GLU A 293 27.22 18.40 -6.96
N ASN A 294 27.56 19.01 -5.81
CA ASN A 294 26.65 19.93 -5.12
C ASN A 294 26.41 21.21 -5.93
N LYS A 295 27.43 21.76 -6.59
CA LYS A 295 27.25 22.93 -7.45
C LYS A 295 26.33 22.62 -8.63
N VAL A 296 26.54 21.45 -9.23
CA VAL A 296 25.73 20.95 -10.35
C VAL A 296 24.27 20.78 -9.93
N ILE A 297 24.01 20.09 -8.82
CA ILE A 297 22.65 19.88 -8.30
C ILE A 297 21.98 21.24 -7.99
N ASN A 298 22.70 22.16 -7.35
CA ASN A 298 22.17 23.49 -6.99
C ASN A 298 21.90 24.39 -8.20
N SER A 299 22.50 24.11 -9.36
CA SER A 299 22.23 24.86 -10.59
C SER A 299 20.98 24.39 -11.33
N ILE A 300 20.41 23.23 -11.00
CA ILE A 300 19.19 22.72 -11.63
C ILE A 300 18.00 23.53 -11.13
N ASN A 301 17.11 24.00 -12.01
CA ASN A 301 15.86 24.61 -11.58
C ASN A 301 15.06 23.59 -10.73
N PRO A 302 14.67 23.91 -9.48
CA PRO A 302 13.95 22.97 -8.61
C PRO A 302 12.70 22.35 -9.24
N ARG A 303 12.02 23.09 -10.13
CA ARG A 303 10.82 22.63 -10.84
C ARG A 303 11.11 21.70 -12.01
N LYS A 304 12.36 21.64 -12.50
CA LYS A 304 12.81 20.71 -13.54
C LYS A 304 13.67 19.57 -12.98
N ASP A 305 14.00 19.61 -11.70
CA ASP A 305 14.77 18.59 -10.98
C ASP A 305 13.94 17.34 -10.68
N VAL A 306 13.70 16.51 -11.70
CA VAL A 306 12.84 15.33 -11.56
C VAL A 306 13.43 14.22 -10.69
N ASP A 307 14.74 14.28 -10.39
CA ASP A 307 15.40 13.41 -9.41
C ASP A 307 15.19 13.89 -7.96
N GLY A 308 14.81 15.16 -7.76
CA GLY A 308 14.38 15.72 -6.48
C GLY A 308 15.50 16.09 -5.49
N PHE A 309 16.76 16.17 -5.95
CA PHE A 309 17.92 16.40 -5.09
C PHE A 309 18.24 17.86 -4.81
N HIS A 310 17.60 18.80 -5.50
CA HIS A 310 17.80 20.22 -5.30
C HIS A 310 17.50 20.62 -3.84
N PRO A 311 18.35 21.42 -3.17
CA PRO A 311 18.15 21.78 -1.76
C PRO A 311 16.81 22.40 -1.43
N ILE A 312 16.19 23.16 -2.36
CA ILE A 312 14.83 23.68 -2.20
C ILE A 312 13.81 22.54 -2.06
N ASN A 313 13.84 21.54 -2.94
CA ASN A 313 12.94 20.38 -2.87
C ASN A 313 13.14 19.61 -1.56
N MET A 314 14.40 19.37 -1.20
CA MET A 314 14.78 18.72 0.06
C MET A 314 14.36 19.53 1.30
N GLY A 315 14.52 20.86 1.25
CA GLY A 315 14.15 21.77 2.33
C GLY A 315 12.64 21.84 2.54
N LYS A 316 11.85 21.81 1.45
CA LYS A 316 10.40 21.72 1.55
C LYS A 316 9.93 20.42 2.21
N ILE A 317 10.58 19.31 1.92
CA ILE A 317 10.32 18.02 2.59
C ILE A 317 10.67 18.12 4.09
N PHE A 318 11.82 18.70 4.41
CA PHE A 318 12.28 18.87 5.79
C PHE A 318 11.38 19.78 6.62
N LEU A 319 10.88 20.86 6.03
CA LEU A 319 9.98 21.81 6.67
C LEU A 319 8.51 21.36 6.65
N GLU A 320 8.21 20.21 6.02
CA GLU A 320 6.85 19.68 5.87
C GLU A 320 5.89 20.63 5.14
N ILE A 321 6.43 21.41 4.20
CA ILE A 321 5.68 22.37 3.36
C ILE A 321 5.66 21.99 1.89
N PHE A 322 6.10 20.76 1.55
CA PHE A 322 6.07 20.29 0.18
C PHE A 322 4.65 19.92 -0.23
N GLU A 323 4.32 20.17 -1.49
CA GLU A 323 3.07 19.73 -2.10
C GLU A 323 3.35 18.59 -3.08
N GLU A 324 2.80 17.40 -2.82
CA GLU A 324 3.05 16.20 -3.65
C GLU A 324 2.71 16.44 -5.14
N GLU A 325 1.75 17.31 -5.45
CA GLU A 325 1.31 17.63 -6.82
C GLU A 325 2.23 18.62 -7.57
N THR A 326 3.04 19.41 -6.86
CA THR A 326 3.79 20.53 -7.45
C THR A 326 5.29 20.46 -7.21
N ASP A 327 5.74 19.80 -6.14
CA ASP A 327 7.14 19.73 -5.71
C ASP A 327 7.81 18.40 -6.00
N MET A 328 9.13 18.38 -6.21
CA MET A 328 9.84 17.14 -6.52
C MET A 328 10.21 16.39 -5.26
N ILE A 329 9.88 15.09 -5.23
CA ILE A 329 10.30 14.19 -4.17
C ILE A 329 11.42 13.29 -4.72
N PRO A 330 12.54 13.11 -3.99
CA PRO A 330 13.59 12.19 -4.38
C PRO A 330 13.05 10.84 -4.82
N ALA A 331 13.38 10.42 -6.04
CA ALA A 331 12.67 9.33 -6.72
C ALA A 331 12.72 7.99 -5.96
N THR A 332 13.86 7.65 -5.35
CA THR A 332 14.01 6.42 -4.55
C THR A 332 13.20 6.49 -3.25
N PRO A 333 13.36 7.50 -2.37
CA PRO A 333 12.48 7.70 -1.21
C PRO A 333 11.00 7.72 -1.56
N TYR A 334 10.62 8.39 -2.66
CA TYR A 334 9.24 8.43 -3.08
C TYR A 334 8.72 7.04 -3.46
N GLY A 335 9.56 6.24 -4.13
CA GLY A 335 9.26 4.85 -4.48
C GLY A 335 9.05 3.97 -3.26
N ILE A 336 9.83 4.18 -2.20
CA ILE A 336 9.67 3.50 -0.91
C ILE A 336 8.32 3.87 -0.28
N MET A 337 7.97 5.16 -0.23
CA MET A 337 6.69 5.61 0.30
C MET A 337 5.50 5.03 -0.49
N LYS A 338 5.60 4.94 -1.83
CA LYS A 338 4.55 4.29 -2.63
C LYS A 338 4.45 2.78 -2.40
N ILE A 339 5.56 2.08 -2.14
CA ILE A 339 5.51 0.67 -1.71
C ILE A 339 4.75 0.57 -0.38
N ILE A 340 5.08 1.41 0.60
CA ILE A 340 4.44 1.44 1.92
C ILE A 340 2.93 1.69 1.79
N GLU A 341 2.53 2.68 0.99
CA GLU A 341 1.12 3.00 0.71
C GLU A 341 0.40 1.83 0.03
N TYR A 342 0.99 1.27 -1.03
CA TYR A 342 0.38 0.20 -1.81
C TYR A 342 0.13 -1.06 -0.97
N TYR A 343 1.09 -1.43 -0.12
CA TYR A 343 0.99 -2.57 0.78
C TYR A 343 0.27 -2.25 2.10
N ASN A 344 -0.26 -1.03 2.27
CA ASN A 344 -0.97 -0.56 3.46
C ASN A 344 -0.16 -0.78 4.74
N LEU A 345 1.12 -0.41 4.70
CA LEU A 345 2.01 -0.52 5.85
C LEU A 345 1.81 0.71 6.74
N ASP A 346 1.28 0.47 7.93
CA ASP A 346 1.07 1.53 8.92
C ASP A 346 2.42 1.95 9.52
N LEU A 347 2.70 3.26 9.47
CA LEU A 347 3.90 3.88 10.00
C LEU A 347 3.67 4.55 11.35
N GLU A 348 2.42 4.80 11.74
CA GLU A 348 2.11 5.58 12.93
C GLU A 348 2.59 4.85 14.19
N GLY A 349 3.42 5.54 14.99
CA GLY A 349 4.02 5.00 16.20
C GLY A 349 5.06 3.90 15.99
N LYS A 350 5.37 3.51 14.74
CA LYS A 350 6.37 2.47 14.45
C LYS A 350 7.80 2.97 14.65
N LYS A 351 8.67 2.09 15.12
CA LYS A 351 10.12 2.32 15.20
C LYS A 351 10.76 1.99 13.86
N VAL A 352 11.24 3.01 13.17
CA VAL A 352 11.92 2.91 11.88
C VAL A 352 13.41 3.13 12.08
N VAL A 353 14.24 2.22 11.54
CA VAL A 353 15.69 2.40 11.46
C VAL A 353 16.11 2.54 10.01
N ILE A 354 16.68 3.70 9.68
CA ILE A 354 17.29 3.97 8.38
C ILE A 354 18.79 3.71 8.50
N VAL A 355 19.29 2.70 7.80
CA VAL A 355 20.71 2.37 7.74
C VAL A 355 21.30 2.99 6.48
N GLY A 356 21.94 4.15 6.67
CA GLY A 356 22.45 4.99 5.58
C GLY A 356 21.95 6.43 5.71
N LYS A 357 22.84 7.40 5.49
CA LYS A 357 22.54 8.84 5.61
C LYS A 357 22.85 9.66 4.36
N SER A 358 22.79 9.01 3.20
CA SER A 358 23.01 9.69 1.92
C SER A 358 21.97 10.80 1.71
N ASN A 359 22.34 11.84 0.98
CA ASN A 359 21.41 12.92 0.62
C ASN A 359 20.33 12.45 -0.37
N ILE A 360 20.62 11.40 -1.14
CA ILE A 360 19.73 10.88 -2.20
C ILE A 360 18.70 9.87 -1.70
N VAL A 361 18.95 9.19 -0.57
CA VAL A 361 18.04 8.17 -0.02
C VAL A 361 17.83 8.35 1.47
N GLY A 362 18.88 8.18 2.28
CA GLY A 362 18.74 7.99 3.73
C GLY A 362 18.10 9.16 4.47
N LYS A 363 18.59 10.39 4.25
CA LYS A 363 18.00 11.59 4.87
C LYS A 363 16.56 11.87 4.40
N PRO A 364 16.26 11.88 3.09
CA PRO A 364 14.88 12.16 2.64
C PRO A 364 13.87 11.10 3.10
N ILE A 365 14.21 9.80 3.05
CA ILE A 365 13.25 8.78 3.49
C ILE A 365 12.99 8.84 4.99
N ALA A 366 14.01 9.18 5.80
CA ALA A 366 13.86 9.39 7.23
C ALA A 366 12.82 10.48 7.51
N GLN A 367 12.90 11.62 6.81
CA GLN A 367 11.95 12.71 6.96
C GLN A 367 10.55 12.32 6.48
N LEU A 368 10.42 11.68 5.32
CA LEU A 368 9.11 11.26 4.81
C LEU A 368 8.40 10.26 5.73
N MET A 369 9.15 9.38 6.40
CA MET A 369 8.60 8.47 7.40
C MET A 369 8.26 9.16 8.71
N LEU A 370 9.06 10.14 9.15
CA LEU A 370 8.75 10.98 10.31
C LEU A 370 7.42 11.72 10.12
N MET A 371 7.18 12.27 8.92
CA MET A 371 5.91 12.93 8.55
C MET A 371 4.69 12.00 8.59
N LYS A 372 4.91 10.69 8.59
CA LYS A 372 3.86 9.66 8.77
C LYS A 372 3.82 9.15 10.22
N ASN A 373 4.26 9.97 11.17
CA ASN A 373 4.24 9.72 12.61
C ASN A 373 5.07 8.50 13.07
N ALA A 374 6.10 8.11 12.31
CA ALA A 374 7.05 7.10 12.75
C ALA A 374 8.09 7.69 13.72
N THR A 375 8.58 6.86 14.66
CA THR A 375 9.79 7.17 15.42
C THR A 375 11.01 6.73 14.61
N VAL A 376 11.82 7.68 14.15
CA VAL A 376 12.89 7.41 13.18
C VAL A 376 14.29 7.51 13.80
N THR A 377 15.11 6.47 13.61
CA THR A 377 16.54 6.45 13.94
C THR A 377 17.37 6.38 12.65
N ILE A 378 18.35 7.27 12.48
CA ILE A 378 19.26 7.25 11.33
C ILE A 378 20.62 6.70 11.76
N ALA A 379 20.94 5.49 11.32
CA ALA A 379 22.24 4.85 11.52
C ALA A 379 23.18 5.04 10.32
N HIS A 380 24.48 4.93 10.55
CA HIS A 380 25.51 5.07 9.52
C HIS A 380 26.81 4.35 9.90
N LYS A 381 27.82 4.38 9.03
CA LYS A 381 29.13 3.72 9.22
C LYS A 381 29.92 4.05 10.51
N LYS A 382 29.46 5.01 11.31
CA LYS A 382 30.07 5.42 12.60
C LYS A 382 29.13 5.16 13.79
N THR A 383 27.98 4.55 13.55
CA THR A 383 27.06 4.13 14.60
C THR A 383 27.70 2.94 15.33
N ASN A 384 27.87 3.07 16.63
CA ASN A 384 28.32 1.97 17.47
C ASN A 384 27.19 0.95 17.59
N ASN A 385 27.53 -0.34 17.53
CA ASN A 385 26.58 -1.44 17.72
C ASN A 385 25.29 -1.31 16.87
N LEU A 386 25.43 -1.28 15.54
CA LEU A 386 24.28 -1.17 14.61
C LEU A 386 23.14 -2.16 14.94
N ALA A 387 23.49 -3.38 15.36
CA ALA A 387 22.54 -4.44 15.70
C ALA A 387 21.58 -4.07 16.84
N GLU A 388 22.02 -3.26 17.81
CA GLU A 388 21.18 -2.78 18.92
C GLU A 388 19.99 -1.98 18.42
N HIS A 389 20.23 -1.10 17.43
CA HIS A 389 19.18 -0.30 16.84
C HIS A 389 18.26 -1.14 15.93
N THR A 390 18.84 -1.99 15.08
CA THR A 390 18.06 -2.76 14.11
C THR A 390 17.22 -3.87 14.76
N LYS A 391 17.63 -4.40 15.92
CA LYS A 391 16.86 -5.42 16.65
C LYS A 391 15.54 -4.91 17.22
N ASP A 392 15.44 -3.62 17.55
CA ASP A 392 14.21 -3.04 18.11
C ASP A 392 13.28 -2.49 17.02
N ALA A 393 13.77 -2.33 15.79
CA ALA A 393 13.04 -1.74 14.67
C ALA A 393 11.82 -2.56 14.25
N ASP A 394 10.68 -1.90 14.06
CA ASP A 394 9.53 -2.46 13.35
C ASP A 394 9.78 -2.48 11.84
N ILE A 395 10.47 -1.45 11.34
CA ILE A 395 10.79 -1.27 9.92
C ILE A 395 12.28 -0.91 9.78
N ILE A 396 12.98 -1.59 8.89
CA ILE A 396 14.37 -1.28 8.53
C ILE A 396 14.41 -0.86 7.07
N VAL A 397 14.97 0.31 6.78
CA VAL A 397 15.35 0.71 5.42
C VAL A 397 16.87 0.72 5.33
N VAL A 398 17.45 -0.07 4.44
CA VAL A 398 18.92 -0.13 4.25
C VAL A 398 19.32 0.39 2.88
N ALA A 399 20.25 1.34 2.87
CA ALA A 399 20.71 2.05 1.67
C ALA A 399 22.19 2.43 1.80
N VAL A 400 23.06 1.43 1.94
CA VAL A 400 24.51 1.60 2.15
C VAL A 400 25.36 1.15 0.97
N GLY A 401 24.84 0.30 0.08
CA GLY A 401 25.62 -0.28 -1.02
C GLY A 401 26.71 -1.24 -0.51
N LYS A 402 26.35 -2.11 0.44
CA LYS A 402 27.23 -3.14 1.00
C LYS A 402 26.46 -4.44 1.15
N GLU A 403 26.89 -5.45 0.41
CA GLU A 403 26.30 -6.79 0.39
C GLU A 403 26.18 -7.37 1.80
N LYS A 404 25.00 -7.92 2.11
CA LYS A 404 24.71 -8.69 3.34
C LYS A 404 25.12 -7.98 4.64
N LEU A 405 25.00 -6.65 4.70
CA LEU A 405 25.25 -5.90 5.93
C LEU A 405 24.24 -6.25 7.03
N ILE A 406 22.96 -6.38 6.68
CA ILE A 406 21.90 -6.72 7.63
C ILE A 406 21.67 -8.23 7.59
N THR A 407 21.96 -8.90 8.71
CA THR A 407 21.88 -10.36 8.87
C THR A 407 20.71 -10.74 9.79
N ALA A 408 20.35 -12.02 9.80
CA ALA A 408 19.19 -12.52 10.55
C ALA A 408 19.32 -12.32 12.08
N ASP A 409 20.52 -12.30 12.64
CA ASP A 409 20.73 -12.03 14.07
C ASP A 409 20.56 -10.55 14.44
N MET A 410 20.54 -9.64 13.45
CA MET A 410 20.39 -8.20 13.65
C MET A 410 18.93 -7.72 13.64
N VAL A 411 17.97 -8.61 13.39
CA VAL A 411 16.55 -8.26 13.23
C VAL A 411 15.66 -9.06 14.17
N LYS A 412 14.51 -8.48 14.55
CA LYS A 412 13.45 -9.17 15.31
C LYS A 412 12.49 -9.92 14.41
N GLU A 413 11.74 -10.83 15.03
CA GLU A 413 10.63 -11.52 14.39
C GLU A 413 9.53 -10.54 13.98
N GLY A 414 8.96 -10.73 12.79
CA GLY A 414 7.91 -9.87 12.24
C GLY A 414 8.39 -8.53 11.68
N VAL A 415 9.71 -8.28 11.58
CA VAL A 415 10.26 -7.03 11.03
C VAL A 415 9.84 -6.81 9.57
N ILE A 416 9.68 -5.56 9.17
CA ILE A 416 9.54 -5.17 7.75
C ILE A 416 10.89 -4.67 7.25
N VAL A 417 11.37 -5.20 6.13
CA VAL A 417 12.69 -4.84 5.58
C VAL A 417 12.57 -4.29 4.16
N ILE A 418 13.09 -3.07 3.97
CA ILE A 418 13.16 -2.38 2.69
C ILE A 418 14.63 -2.24 2.31
N ASP A 419 15.06 -3.09 1.40
CA ASP A 419 16.41 -3.14 0.84
C ASP A 419 16.51 -2.30 -0.42
N VAL A 420 17.28 -1.20 -0.31
CA VAL A 420 17.56 -0.26 -1.41
C VAL A 420 18.86 -0.62 -2.13
N GLY A 421 19.67 -1.53 -1.56
CA GLY A 421 20.95 -1.94 -2.10
C GLY A 421 20.84 -2.49 -3.52
N MET A 422 21.79 -2.12 -4.38
CA MET A 422 21.94 -2.67 -5.73
C MET A 422 23.42 -2.94 -6.00
N ASN A 423 23.93 -3.96 -5.32
CA ASN A 423 25.31 -4.41 -5.43
C ASN A 423 25.46 -5.42 -6.56
N ARG A 424 26.64 -5.48 -7.18
CA ARG A 424 26.98 -6.49 -8.18
C ARG A 424 28.02 -7.43 -7.61
N THR A 425 27.64 -8.69 -7.53
CA THR A 425 28.55 -9.79 -7.22
C THR A 425 29.61 -9.95 -8.32
N GLU A 426 30.69 -10.68 -8.01
CA GLU A 426 31.73 -11.04 -8.98
C GLU A 426 31.17 -11.81 -10.19
N GLU A 427 30.11 -12.60 -9.98
CA GLU A 427 29.36 -13.33 -11.02
C GLU A 427 28.42 -12.44 -11.86
N GLY A 428 28.32 -11.15 -11.53
CA GLY A 428 27.46 -10.18 -12.22
C GLY A 428 25.99 -10.20 -11.79
N LYS A 429 25.61 -11.03 -10.79
CA LYS A 429 24.26 -11.01 -10.19
C LYS A 429 24.08 -9.75 -9.34
N ILE A 430 22.86 -9.20 -9.36
CA ILE A 430 22.48 -8.07 -8.52
C ILE A 430 21.95 -8.58 -7.19
N VAL A 431 22.54 -8.12 -6.09
CA VAL A 431 22.13 -8.45 -4.71
C VAL A 431 21.96 -7.19 -3.87
N GLY A 432 21.21 -7.31 -2.79
CA GLY A 432 20.91 -6.19 -1.89
C GLY A 432 21.92 -5.98 -0.77
N ASP A 433 21.59 -5.09 0.15
CA ASP A 433 22.36 -4.83 1.37
C ASP A 433 21.97 -5.79 2.51
N VAL A 434 20.91 -6.59 2.33
CA VAL A 434 20.39 -7.56 3.30
C VAL A 434 20.79 -8.99 2.91
N ASP A 435 21.09 -9.83 3.90
CA ASP A 435 21.17 -11.28 3.71
C ASP A 435 19.78 -11.88 3.54
N PHE A 436 19.24 -11.70 2.33
CA PHE A 436 17.83 -11.90 2.01
C PHE A 436 17.29 -13.27 2.43
N GLU A 437 18.00 -14.37 2.12
CA GLU A 437 17.51 -15.72 2.41
C GLU A 437 17.26 -15.93 3.92
N ASN A 438 18.22 -15.55 4.77
CA ASN A 438 18.12 -15.75 6.21
C ASN A 438 17.20 -14.71 6.88
N VAL A 439 17.19 -13.46 6.40
CA VAL A 439 16.34 -12.39 6.99
C VAL A 439 14.87 -12.58 6.60
N LYS A 440 14.59 -13.12 5.42
CA LYS A 440 13.24 -13.44 4.96
C LYS A 440 12.52 -14.41 5.91
N GLU A 441 13.25 -15.29 6.57
CA GLU A 441 12.69 -16.21 7.58
C GLU A 441 12.27 -15.52 8.89
N LYS A 442 12.61 -14.25 9.12
CA LYS A 442 12.15 -13.49 10.30
C LYS A 442 11.26 -12.32 9.93
N ALA A 443 11.40 -11.82 8.71
CA ALA A 443 10.66 -10.67 8.25
C ALA A 443 9.19 -11.03 7.98
N SER A 444 8.26 -10.18 8.43
CA SER A 444 6.88 -10.24 7.97
C SER A 444 6.80 -9.87 6.48
N LEU A 445 7.57 -8.85 6.09
CA LEU A 445 7.62 -8.31 4.74
C LEU A 445 9.06 -7.95 4.37
N ILE A 446 9.46 -8.27 3.14
CA ILE A 446 10.79 -7.93 2.64
C ILE A 446 10.77 -7.57 1.16
N THR A 447 11.47 -6.51 0.77
CA THR A 447 11.66 -6.21 -0.66
C THR A 447 12.71 -7.15 -1.28
N PRO A 448 12.44 -7.80 -2.42
CA PRO A 448 13.46 -8.59 -3.10
C PRO A 448 14.47 -7.68 -3.82
N VAL A 449 15.72 -8.14 -3.96
CA VAL A 449 16.71 -7.51 -4.82
C VAL A 449 17.23 -8.55 -5.81
N PRO A 450 17.03 -8.37 -7.13
CA PRO A 450 16.29 -7.28 -7.79
C PRO A 450 14.76 -7.44 -7.68
N GLY A 451 14.02 -6.36 -7.99
CA GLY A 451 12.55 -6.39 -8.11
C GLY A 451 11.79 -5.65 -7.01
N GLY A 452 12.47 -5.17 -5.99
CA GLY A 452 11.95 -4.31 -4.93
C GLY A 452 12.03 -2.82 -5.29
N VAL A 453 12.90 -2.07 -4.60
CA VAL A 453 12.98 -0.60 -4.72
C VAL A 453 13.51 -0.11 -6.08
N GLY A 454 14.40 -0.86 -6.72
CA GLY A 454 15.05 -0.46 -7.98
C GLY A 454 14.09 -0.08 -9.13
N PRO A 455 13.09 -0.92 -9.49
CA PRO A 455 12.05 -0.55 -10.45
C PRO A 455 11.29 0.74 -10.11
N MET A 456 10.98 0.95 -8.83
CA MET A 456 10.22 2.12 -8.38
C MET A 456 10.98 3.43 -8.57
N THR A 457 12.31 3.41 -8.47
CA THR A 457 13.13 4.61 -8.66
C THR A 457 12.94 5.24 -10.05
N VAL A 458 12.99 4.44 -11.13
CA VAL A 458 12.78 4.97 -12.49
C VAL A 458 11.33 5.39 -12.71
N THR A 459 10.38 4.67 -12.10
CA THR A 459 8.96 4.98 -12.21
C THR A 459 8.60 6.30 -11.54
N MET A 460 9.18 6.58 -10.37
CA MET A 460 8.95 7.84 -9.65
C MET A 460 9.66 9.03 -10.29
N LEU A 461 10.82 8.82 -10.92
CA LEU A 461 11.45 9.83 -11.78
C LEU A 461 10.48 10.28 -12.89
N LEU A 462 9.88 9.33 -13.59
CA LEU A 462 8.92 9.63 -14.67
C LEU A 462 7.61 10.19 -14.12
N TYR A 463 7.19 9.75 -12.93
CA TYR A 463 6.04 10.33 -12.24
C TYR A 463 6.27 11.83 -11.98
N ASN A 464 7.41 12.20 -11.39
CA ASN A 464 7.78 13.60 -11.15
C ASN A 464 7.74 14.42 -12.44
N LEU A 465 8.30 13.89 -13.53
CA LEU A 465 8.26 14.55 -14.84
C LEU A 465 6.84 14.77 -15.36
N VAL A 466 6.02 13.72 -15.41
CA VAL A 466 4.65 13.80 -15.95
C VAL A 466 3.80 14.75 -15.13
N LYS A 467 3.94 14.69 -13.80
CA LYS A 467 3.28 15.61 -12.88
C LYS A 467 3.62 17.07 -13.16
N THR A 468 4.91 17.37 -13.34
CA THR A 468 5.38 18.71 -13.70
C THR A 468 4.68 19.27 -14.92
N LYS A 469 4.56 18.44 -15.97
CA LYS A 469 3.88 18.82 -17.21
C LYS A 469 2.42 19.20 -16.99
N ILE A 470 1.72 18.40 -16.18
CA ILE A 470 0.30 18.61 -15.88
C ILE A 470 0.10 19.89 -15.07
N THR A 471 0.95 20.13 -14.07
CA THR A 471 0.83 21.29 -13.17
C THR A 471 1.17 22.60 -13.87
N MET A 472 2.23 22.66 -14.69
CA MET A 472 2.58 23.88 -15.44
C MET A 472 1.45 24.34 -16.38
N ARG A 473 0.67 23.39 -16.91
CA ARG A 473 -0.49 23.68 -17.77
C ARG A 473 -1.67 24.32 -17.04
N LYS A 474 -1.88 23.99 -15.76
CA LYS A 474 -2.96 24.58 -14.96
C LYS A 474 -2.66 26.06 -14.67
N VAL A 475 -1.41 26.37 -14.32
CA VAL A 475 -0.97 27.75 -14.06
C VAL A 475 -1.08 28.62 -15.31
N SER A 476 -0.61 28.14 -16.48
CA SER A 476 -0.72 28.90 -17.73
C SER A 476 -2.17 29.18 -18.13
N ASN A 477 -3.09 28.21 -17.93
CA ASN A 477 -4.50 28.37 -18.25
C ASN A 477 -5.27 29.27 -17.26
N GLU A 478 -4.76 29.47 -16.05
CA GLU A 478 -5.32 30.40 -15.07
C GLU A 478 -4.81 31.83 -15.31
N GLU A 479 -3.54 31.98 -15.69
CA GLU A 479 -2.97 33.28 -16.08
C GLU A 479 -3.64 33.82 -17.36
N ASP A 480 -3.89 32.98 -18.37
CA ASP A 480 -4.61 33.36 -19.60
C ASP A 480 -6.10 33.70 -19.38
N LYS A 481 -6.69 33.32 -18.25
CA LYS A 481 -8.07 33.72 -17.87
C LYS A 481 -8.13 34.99 -17.03
N SER A 482 -6.97 35.49 -16.59
CA SER A 482 -6.83 36.70 -15.78
C SER A 482 -6.43 37.94 -16.60
N LEU A 483 -6.23 37.77 -17.91
CA LEU A 483 -6.16 38.81 -18.94
C LEU A 483 -7.50 38.90 -19.68
#